data_AF-A0A1C7I9R7-F1
#
_entry.id   AF-A0A1C7I9R7-F1
#
_cell.length_a   1.000
_cell.length_b   1.000
_cell.length_c   1.000
_cell.angle_alpha   90.00
_cell.angle_beta   90.00
_cell.angle_gamma   90.00
#
_symmetry.space_group_name_H-M   'P 1'
#
loop_
_entity.id
_entity.type
_entity.pdbx_description
1 polymer ?
#
loop_
_entity_poly.entity_id
_entity_poly.type
_entity_poly.pdbx_seq_one_letter_code
_entity_poly.pdbx_strand_id
1 'polypeptide(L)'
;MSGVHNREYELMAYAEAGCASFPYSLLQEGTNYLDRNITDELFFRSDYLTTLEFVTPQFWSNEGETFISIYSNIFNEDQEYWGRIVIDGVNGSLTEGHLALLSVFTEAVRALAIRHSGSKFNALAAFKNYALKYLRSPSGFDADKLLMAMRLAGWKRNGPFFCVCMELTETGQELHSAAYESVLFDHQLYGYLSLEYEDRLLLLCNLGLGLEGRDEECRRLAYIVRDNLFKSGISTEFSDFFRFPDYYRQAEAALQSGKECSSTQWLFKFEDYALHYVLNRGANTLPVRTLIPHPS
;
A
#
# COMPACT_ATOMS: atom_id res chain seq x y z
N MET A 1 7.96 -26.96 -1.40
CA MET A 1 8.58 -25.96 -0.49
C MET A 1 7.49 -25.41 0.42
N SER A 2 7.81 -25.00 1.65
CA SER A 2 6.86 -24.26 2.50
C SER A 2 7.50 -23.02 3.10
N GLY A 3 6.77 -21.90 3.10
CA GLY A 3 7.20 -20.63 3.70
C GLY A 3 6.11 -20.03 4.58
N VAL A 4 6.53 -19.33 5.63
CA VAL A 4 5.67 -18.49 6.47
C VAL A 4 6.20 -17.07 6.36
N HIS A 5 5.38 -16.14 5.90
CA HIS A 5 5.73 -14.73 5.87
C HIS A 5 4.73 -13.91 6.67
N ASN A 6 5.18 -12.79 7.24
CA ASN A 6 4.29 -11.81 7.86
C ASN A 6 3.60 -10.95 6.79
N ARG A 7 2.74 -10.03 7.24
CA ARG A 7 2.00 -9.10 6.38
C ARG A 7 2.92 -8.20 5.55
N GLU A 8 4.14 -7.93 6.02
CA GLU A 8 5.17 -7.17 5.31
C GLU A 8 5.98 -8.02 4.31
N TYR A 9 5.60 -9.28 4.06
CA TYR A 9 6.33 -10.24 3.21
C TYR A 9 7.76 -10.55 3.69
N GLU A 10 8.04 -10.30 4.98
CA GLU A 10 9.23 -10.82 5.64
C GLU A 10 9.03 -12.32 5.88
N LEU A 11 9.96 -13.12 5.37
CA LEU A 11 10.00 -14.55 5.58
C LEU A 11 10.40 -14.85 7.03
N MET A 12 9.42 -15.30 7.82
CA MET A 12 9.57 -15.63 9.23
C MET A 12 10.20 -17.01 9.43
N ALA A 13 9.87 -17.93 8.53
CA ALA A 13 10.41 -19.28 8.50
C ALA A 13 10.17 -19.91 7.13
N TYR A 14 11.01 -20.87 6.75
CA TYR A 14 10.78 -21.71 5.58
C TYR A 14 11.33 -23.11 5.82
N ALA A 15 10.83 -24.06 5.04
CA ALA A 15 11.31 -25.42 5.01
C ALA A 15 11.32 -25.96 3.58
N GLU A 16 12.34 -26.76 3.30
CA GLU A 16 12.57 -27.41 2.03
C GLU A 16 12.32 -28.91 2.17
N ALA A 17 11.73 -29.52 1.15
CA ALA A 17 11.47 -30.95 1.11
C ALA A 17 11.88 -31.51 -0.25
N GLY A 18 12.68 -32.59 -0.24
CA GLY A 18 13.19 -33.22 -1.45
C GLY A 18 14.23 -32.36 -2.19
N CYS A 19 14.19 -32.37 -3.53
CA CYS A 19 15.07 -31.55 -4.38
C CYS A 19 14.58 -30.10 -4.56
N ALA A 20 13.51 -29.68 -3.85
CA ALA A 20 12.99 -28.31 -3.94
C ALA A 20 13.79 -27.39 -3.01
N SER A 21 14.75 -26.65 -3.58
CA SER A 21 15.48 -25.57 -2.91
C SER A 21 14.66 -24.28 -2.89
N PHE A 22 14.72 -23.50 -1.81
CA PHE A 22 14.26 -22.11 -1.79
C PHE A 22 15.14 -21.32 -2.77
N PRO A 23 14.60 -20.82 -3.90
CA PRO A 23 15.38 -19.95 -4.74
C PRO A 23 15.67 -18.70 -3.89
N TYR A 24 16.94 -18.46 -3.56
CA TYR A 24 17.35 -17.17 -3.01
C TYR A 24 16.97 -16.01 -3.95
N SER A 25 16.61 -16.30 -5.21
CA SER A 25 15.97 -15.36 -6.14
C SER A 25 14.54 -14.96 -5.78
N LEU A 26 13.91 -15.57 -4.78
CA LEU A 26 12.62 -15.13 -4.23
C LEU A 26 12.78 -14.11 -3.11
N LEU A 27 13.99 -13.87 -2.60
CA LEU A 27 14.27 -12.87 -1.58
C LEU A 27 14.98 -11.68 -2.20
N GLN A 28 14.66 -10.49 -1.68
CA GLN A 28 15.44 -9.30 -1.96
C GLN A 28 16.85 -9.46 -1.37
N GLU A 29 17.88 -9.20 -2.19
CA GLU A 29 19.28 -9.46 -1.86
C GLU A 29 19.69 -8.82 -0.52
N GLY A 30 20.24 -9.64 0.38
CA GLY A 30 20.70 -9.20 1.71
C GLY A 30 19.60 -8.98 2.74
N THR A 31 18.35 -9.37 2.45
CA THR A 31 17.22 -9.22 3.38
C THR A 31 16.44 -10.53 3.54
N ASN A 32 15.49 -10.55 4.48
CA ASN A 32 14.52 -11.64 4.64
C ASN A 32 13.18 -11.32 3.96
N TYR A 33 13.08 -10.25 3.17
CA TYR A 33 11.86 -9.90 2.47
C TYR A 33 11.77 -10.63 1.13
N LEU A 34 10.57 -11.03 0.74
CA LEU A 34 10.33 -11.51 -0.62
C LEU A 34 10.71 -10.44 -1.64
N ASP A 35 11.21 -10.88 -2.80
CA ASP A 35 11.63 -10.00 -3.87
C ASP A 35 10.48 -9.09 -4.31
N ARG A 36 10.78 -7.81 -4.40
CA ARG A 36 9.77 -6.77 -4.64
C ARG A 36 9.03 -6.98 -5.95
N ASN A 37 9.69 -7.48 -6.99
CA ASN A 37 9.04 -7.72 -8.28
C ASN A 37 7.98 -8.81 -8.18
N ILE A 38 8.22 -9.82 -7.33
CA ILE A 38 7.31 -10.94 -7.10
C ILE A 38 6.11 -10.50 -6.27
N THR A 39 6.35 -9.76 -5.19
CA THR A 39 5.26 -9.22 -4.37
C THR A 39 4.41 -8.26 -5.20
N ASP A 40 5.05 -7.40 -6.00
CA ASP A 40 4.39 -6.45 -6.87
C ASP A 40 3.48 -7.15 -7.90
N GLU A 41 3.97 -8.18 -8.60
CA GLU A 41 3.14 -8.96 -9.53
C GLU A 41 1.91 -9.58 -8.84
N LEU A 42 2.05 -10.11 -7.63
CA LEU A 42 0.93 -10.66 -6.87
C LEU A 42 -0.07 -9.58 -6.46
N PHE A 43 0.40 -8.38 -6.09
CA PHE A 43 -0.46 -7.25 -5.71
C PHE A 43 -1.35 -6.75 -6.85
N PHE A 44 -0.92 -6.93 -8.10
CA PHE A 44 -1.69 -6.49 -9.27
C PHE A 44 -2.77 -7.47 -9.70
N ARG A 45 -2.87 -8.65 -9.07
CA ARG A 45 -3.85 -9.66 -9.47
C ARG A 45 -5.04 -9.69 -8.52
N SER A 46 -6.23 -9.44 -9.07
CA SER A 46 -7.49 -9.50 -8.31
C SER A 46 -7.78 -10.88 -7.71
N ASP A 47 -7.35 -11.95 -8.38
CA ASP A 47 -7.47 -13.31 -7.86
C ASP A 47 -6.62 -13.50 -6.59
N TYR A 48 -5.43 -12.91 -6.54
CA TYR A 48 -4.57 -12.89 -5.36
C TYR A 48 -5.21 -12.07 -4.24
N LEU A 49 -5.76 -10.89 -4.54
CA LEU A 49 -6.44 -10.07 -3.52
C LEU A 49 -7.64 -10.81 -2.91
N THR A 50 -8.40 -11.54 -3.71
CA THR A 50 -9.52 -12.37 -3.24
C THR A 50 -9.04 -13.45 -2.27
N THR A 51 -7.80 -13.92 -2.39
CA THR A 51 -7.26 -14.92 -1.45
C THR A 51 -7.18 -14.44 -0.01
N LEU A 52 -7.10 -13.13 0.23
CA LEU A 52 -6.95 -12.55 1.56
C LEU A 52 -8.26 -12.62 2.38
N GLU A 53 -9.40 -12.82 1.72
CA GLU A 53 -10.71 -12.93 2.37
C GLU A 53 -10.93 -14.30 3.04
N PHE A 54 -10.20 -15.34 2.61
CA PHE A 54 -10.41 -16.69 3.12
C PHE A 54 -9.77 -16.88 4.50
N VAL A 55 -10.61 -17.21 5.48
CA VAL A 55 -10.19 -17.57 6.85
C VAL A 55 -9.84 -19.04 7.02
N THR A 56 -10.09 -19.86 6.00
CA THR A 56 -9.74 -21.29 5.96
C THR A 56 -8.66 -21.53 4.91
N PRO A 57 -7.85 -22.60 5.03
CA PRO A 57 -6.89 -22.98 4.00
C PRO A 57 -7.58 -23.22 2.65
N GLN A 58 -6.92 -22.80 1.57
CA GLN A 58 -7.45 -22.91 0.21
C GLN A 58 -6.39 -23.45 -0.75
N PHE A 59 -6.86 -23.98 -1.88
CA PHE A 59 -6.02 -24.26 -3.03
C PHE A 59 -5.70 -22.97 -3.79
N TRP A 60 -4.52 -22.95 -4.39
CA TRP A 60 -4.07 -21.90 -5.29
C TRP A 60 -3.48 -22.56 -6.54
N SER A 61 -3.96 -22.15 -7.70
CA SER A 61 -3.43 -22.59 -8.99
C SER A 61 -3.35 -21.39 -9.92
N ASN A 62 -2.18 -21.15 -10.50
CA ASN A 62 -2.06 -20.20 -11.61
C ASN A 62 -2.52 -20.87 -12.91
N GLU A 63 -3.21 -20.12 -13.76
CA GLU A 63 -3.56 -20.61 -15.10
C GLU A 63 -2.27 -21.00 -15.87
N GLY A 64 -2.18 -22.27 -16.28
CA GLY A 64 -1.04 -22.79 -17.05
C GLY A 64 0.07 -23.46 -16.23
N GLU A 65 0.00 -23.47 -14.89
CA GLU A 65 0.95 -24.21 -14.06
C GLU A 65 0.53 -25.68 -13.85
N THR A 66 1.51 -26.59 -13.85
CA THR A 66 1.30 -28.03 -13.60
C THR A 66 1.27 -28.39 -12.12
N PHE A 67 1.58 -27.44 -11.25
CA PHE A 67 1.65 -27.63 -9.80
C PHE A 67 0.48 -26.92 -9.12
N ILE A 68 0.01 -27.49 -8.02
CA ILE A 68 -1.01 -26.89 -7.17
C ILE A 68 -0.32 -26.48 -5.88
N SER A 69 -0.65 -25.30 -5.40
CA SER A 69 -0.18 -24.77 -4.13
C SER A 69 -1.35 -24.72 -3.15
N ILE A 70 -1.07 -24.81 -1.86
CA ILE A 70 -2.06 -24.51 -0.82
C ILE A 70 -1.54 -23.39 0.05
N TYR A 71 -2.45 -22.56 0.54
CA TYR A 71 -2.12 -21.49 1.45
C TYR A 71 -3.11 -21.41 2.59
N SER A 72 -2.69 -20.75 3.66
CA SER A 72 -3.56 -20.42 4.77
C SER A 72 -3.17 -19.07 5.36
N ASN A 73 -4.14 -18.17 5.42
CA ASN A 73 -4.00 -16.87 6.05
C ASN A 73 -4.00 -17.01 7.57
N ILE A 74 -3.14 -16.24 8.22
CA ILE A 74 -3.05 -16.12 9.66
C ILE A 74 -3.67 -14.79 10.04
N PHE A 75 -4.71 -14.82 10.88
CA PHE A 75 -5.33 -13.64 11.46
C PHE A 75 -5.01 -13.56 12.95
N ASN A 76 -4.98 -12.35 13.51
CA ASN A 76 -4.88 -12.15 14.97
C ASN A 76 -6.26 -12.26 15.65
N GLU A 77 -6.31 -12.03 16.97
CA GLU A 77 -7.56 -12.10 17.75
C GLU A 77 -8.62 -11.10 17.28
N ASP A 78 -8.19 -9.95 16.76
CA ASP A 78 -9.05 -8.88 16.22
C ASP A 78 -9.45 -9.12 14.75
N GLN A 79 -9.19 -10.31 14.19
CA GLN A 79 -9.41 -10.66 12.78
C GLN A 79 -8.59 -9.83 11.77
N GLU A 80 -7.51 -9.18 12.20
CA GLU A 80 -6.58 -8.53 11.29
C GLU A 80 -5.59 -9.54 10.69
N TYR A 81 -5.33 -9.41 9.39
CA TYR A 81 -4.37 -10.24 8.68
C TYR A 81 -2.96 -10.06 9.26
N TRP A 82 -2.35 -11.14 9.72
CA TRP A 82 -0.99 -11.16 10.30
C TRP A 82 0.06 -11.60 9.28
N GLY A 83 -0.28 -12.51 8.39
CA GLY A 83 0.63 -13.14 7.44
C GLY A 83 0.04 -14.40 6.84
N ARG A 84 0.85 -15.19 6.14
CA ARG A 84 0.38 -16.38 5.43
C ARG A 84 1.41 -17.50 5.44
N ILE A 85 0.88 -18.72 5.46
CA ILE A 85 1.62 -19.95 5.18
C ILE A 85 1.36 -20.32 3.73
N VAL A 86 2.42 -20.55 2.96
CA VAL A 86 2.35 -21.02 1.58
C VAL A 86 3.09 -22.34 1.46
N ILE A 87 2.46 -23.33 0.85
CA ILE A 87 3.08 -24.61 0.49
C ILE A 87 2.99 -24.73 -1.03
N ASP A 88 4.16 -24.68 -1.66
CA ASP A 88 4.33 -24.60 -3.10
C ASP A 88 4.98 -25.86 -3.67
N GLY A 89 4.69 -26.16 -4.94
CA GLY A 89 5.36 -27.20 -5.73
C GLY A 89 5.19 -28.62 -5.16
N VAL A 90 3.99 -28.99 -4.72
CA VAL A 90 3.72 -30.34 -4.22
C VAL A 90 3.56 -31.30 -5.40
N ASN A 91 4.53 -32.22 -5.57
CA ASN A 91 4.43 -33.32 -6.53
C ASN A 91 3.35 -34.32 -6.08
N GLY A 92 2.13 -34.19 -6.61
CA GLY A 92 1.02 -35.11 -6.35
C GLY A 92 -0.33 -34.40 -6.30
N SER A 93 -1.40 -35.18 -6.06
CA SER A 93 -2.73 -34.61 -5.81
C SER A 93 -2.83 -34.11 -4.37
N LEU A 94 -2.98 -32.80 -4.21
CA LEU A 94 -3.39 -32.21 -2.94
C LEU A 94 -4.87 -32.57 -2.68
N THR A 95 -5.23 -32.77 -1.41
CA THR A 95 -6.56 -33.22 -1.00
C THR A 95 -7.08 -32.35 0.13
N GLU A 96 -8.38 -32.40 0.40
CA GLU A 96 -9.01 -31.77 1.57
C GLU A 96 -8.33 -32.18 2.90
N GLY A 97 -7.78 -33.40 2.98
CA GLY A 97 -7.00 -33.83 4.14
C GLY A 97 -5.74 -32.99 4.37
N HIS A 98 -5.09 -32.52 3.31
CA HIS A 98 -3.95 -31.60 3.41
C HIS A 98 -4.38 -30.21 3.86
N LEU A 99 -5.55 -29.72 3.40
CA LEU A 99 -6.10 -28.46 3.92
C LEU A 99 -6.45 -28.56 5.41
N ALA A 100 -7.00 -29.69 5.86
CA ALA A 100 -7.27 -29.93 7.28
C ALA A 100 -5.98 -29.93 8.11
N LEU A 101 -4.90 -30.57 7.63
CA LEU A 101 -3.60 -30.53 8.29
C LEU A 101 -3.00 -29.13 8.32
N LEU A 102 -3.11 -28.39 7.21
CA LEU A 102 -2.66 -27.00 7.12
C LEU A 102 -3.44 -26.13 8.11
N SER A 103 -4.74 -26.34 8.28
CA SER A 103 -5.56 -25.63 9.29
C SER A 103 -5.01 -25.81 10.71
N VAL A 104 -4.71 -27.05 11.10
CA VAL A 104 -4.12 -27.34 12.42
C VAL A 104 -2.75 -26.68 12.57
N PHE A 105 -1.93 -26.72 11.52
CA PHE A 105 -0.62 -26.09 11.51
C PHE A 105 -0.73 -24.56 11.61
N THR A 106 -1.67 -23.93 10.90
CA THR A 106 -1.96 -22.50 10.96
C THR A 106 -2.29 -22.06 12.38
N GLU A 107 -3.11 -22.81 13.12
CA GLU A 107 -3.41 -22.47 14.52
C GLU A 107 -2.17 -22.54 15.42
N ALA A 108 -1.28 -23.52 15.20
CA ALA A 108 -0.03 -23.61 15.94
C ALA A 108 0.91 -22.43 15.64
N VAL A 109 1.07 -22.07 14.36
CA VAL A 109 1.87 -20.91 13.94
C VAL A 109 1.24 -19.62 14.46
N ARG A 110 -0.08 -19.46 14.40
CA ARG A 110 -0.81 -18.32 14.97
C ARG A 110 -0.51 -18.15 16.45
N ALA A 111 -0.62 -19.23 17.23
CA ALA A 111 -0.35 -19.17 18.67
C ALA A 111 1.09 -18.73 18.98
N LEU A 112 2.07 -19.22 18.22
CA LEU A 112 3.47 -18.80 18.36
C LEU A 112 3.67 -17.34 17.91
N ALA A 113 3.10 -16.98 16.77
CA ALA A 113 3.12 -15.63 16.22
C ALA A 113 2.56 -14.62 17.24
N ILE A 114 1.39 -14.87 17.82
CA ILE A 114 0.76 -14.01 18.83
C ILE A 114 1.61 -13.94 20.11
N ARG A 115 2.14 -15.07 20.60
CA ARG A 115 2.99 -15.10 21.80
C ARG A 115 4.29 -14.31 21.64
N HIS A 116 4.92 -14.40 20.47
CA HIS A 116 6.11 -13.60 20.13
C HIS A 116 5.78 -12.16 19.66
N SER A 117 4.50 -11.90 19.38
CA SER A 117 3.94 -10.58 19.09
C SER A 117 3.38 -9.86 20.32
N GLY A 118 3.58 -10.41 21.52
CA GLY A 118 2.84 -10.06 22.76
C GLY A 118 2.61 -8.57 23.00
N SER A 119 1.37 -8.19 23.33
CA SER A 119 0.87 -6.82 23.60
C SER A 119 1.72 -5.71 22.96
N LYS A 120 1.96 -5.83 21.65
CA LYS A 120 2.79 -4.87 20.93
C LYS A 120 1.94 -3.64 20.66
N PHE A 121 2.41 -2.50 21.17
CA PHE A 121 2.13 -1.20 20.56
C PHE A 121 2.17 -1.36 19.05
N ASN A 122 1.01 -1.29 18.39
CA ASN A 122 0.95 -1.32 16.93
C ASN A 122 1.53 0.01 16.45
N ALA A 123 2.84 0.03 16.22
CA ALA A 123 3.59 1.23 15.90
C ALA A 123 3.06 1.92 14.65
N LEU A 124 2.62 1.13 13.67
CA LEU A 124 1.95 1.62 12.47
C LEU A 124 0.60 2.26 12.80
N ALA A 125 -0.26 1.61 13.59
CA ALA A 125 -1.55 2.20 13.99
C ALA A 125 -1.36 3.49 14.81
N ALA A 126 -0.39 3.51 15.72
CA ALA A 126 -0.03 4.72 16.46
C ALA A 126 0.48 5.81 15.51
N PHE A 127 1.36 5.45 14.57
CA PHE A 127 1.90 6.37 13.58
C PHE A 127 0.78 6.99 12.73
N LYS A 128 -0.12 6.18 12.16
CA LYS A 128 -1.31 6.66 11.44
C LYS A 128 -2.14 7.61 12.28
N ASN A 129 -2.47 7.22 13.51
CA ASN A 129 -3.30 8.03 14.40
C ASN A 129 -2.68 9.40 14.70
N TYR A 130 -1.36 9.46 14.93
CA TYR A 130 -0.67 10.74 15.15
C TYR A 130 -0.50 11.54 13.86
N ALA A 131 -0.22 10.90 12.72
CA ALA A 131 -0.13 11.55 11.43
C ALA A 131 -1.49 12.16 11.02
N LEU A 132 -2.59 11.44 11.23
CA LEU A 132 -3.95 11.93 10.96
C LEU A 132 -4.34 13.09 11.88
N LYS A 133 -3.96 13.04 13.16
CA LYS A 133 -4.13 14.19 14.08
C LYS A 133 -3.33 15.41 13.61
N TYR A 134 -2.10 15.21 13.15
CA TYR A 134 -1.28 16.28 12.60
C TYR A 134 -1.88 16.87 11.32
N LEU A 135 -2.37 16.03 10.41
CA LEU A 135 -3.05 16.47 9.18
C LEU A 135 -4.29 17.32 9.49
N ARG A 136 -5.12 16.88 10.46
CA ARG A 136 -6.33 17.60 10.89
C ARG A 136 -6.04 18.91 11.63
N SER A 137 -4.98 18.93 12.43
CA SER A 137 -4.61 20.09 13.24
C SER A 137 -3.10 20.21 13.42
N PRO A 138 -2.42 20.91 12.50
CA PRO A 138 -0.97 21.12 12.57
C PRO A 138 -0.51 21.88 13.83
N SER A 139 -1.42 22.55 14.55
CA SER A 139 -1.13 23.31 15.78
C SER A 139 -1.46 22.54 17.07
N GLY A 140 -2.22 21.43 16.99
CA GLY A 140 -2.79 20.73 18.15
C GLY A 140 -2.28 19.29 18.34
N PHE A 141 -1.11 18.95 17.80
CA PHE A 141 -0.56 17.60 17.83
C PHE A 141 0.65 17.45 18.77
N ASP A 142 0.91 16.23 19.20
CA ASP A 142 2.07 15.88 20.02
C ASP A 142 3.21 15.41 19.11
N ALA A 143 4.15 16.32 18.83
CA ALA A 143 5.24 16.06 17.90
C ALA A 143 6.20 14.96 18.38
N ASP A 144 6.46 14.89 19.68
CA ASP A 144 7.35 13.88 20.25
C ASP A 144 6.74 12.48 20.14
N LYS A 145 5.43 12.35 20.38
CA LYS A 145 4.75 11.06 20.20
C LYS A 145 4.67 10.63 18.74
N LEU A 146 4.46 11.56 17.80
CA LEU A 146 4.49 11.27 16.38
C LEU A 146 5.88 10.80 15.94
N LEU A 147 6.94 11.52 16.32
CA LEU A 147 8.32 11.13 16.01
C LEU A 147 8.69 9.78 16.64
N MET A 148 8.22 9.49 17.84
CA MET A 148 8.42 8.18 18.48
C MET A 148 7.70 7.07 17.72
N ALA A 149 6.43 7.27 17.35
CA ALA A 149 5.65 6.29 16.58
C ALA A 149 6.28 6.03 15.20
N MET A 150 6.71 7.08 14.50
CA MET A 150 7.48 6.98 13.25
C MET A 150 8.71 6.12 13.42
N ARG A 151 9.54 6.41 14.44
CA ARG A 151 10.78 5.69 14.69
C ARG A 151 10.53 4.22 14.97
N LEU A 152 9.50 3.90 15.75
CA LEU A 152 9.09 2.53 16.03
C LEU A 152 8.55 1.80 14.79
N ALA A 153 7.98 2.54 13.84
CA ALA A 153 7.55 2.03 12.53
C ALA A 153 8.67 2.02 11.48
N GLY A 154 9.93 2.33 11.85
CA GLY A 154 11.07 2.35 10.93
C GLY A 154 11.24 3.62 10.08
N TRP A 155 10.42 4.64 10.32
CA TRP A 155 10.47 5.91 9.58
C TRP A 155 11.33 6.95 10.31
N LYS A 156 11.98 7.81 9.52
CA LYS A 156 12.74 8.97 10.00
C LYS A 156 11.97 10.25 9.66
N ARG A 157 12.21 11.33 10.41
CA ARG A 157 11.66 12.66 10.07
C ARG A 157 12.11 13.14 8.70
N ASN A 158 13.40 13.00 8.42
CA ASN A 158 13.99 13.47 7.18
C ASN A 158 14.22 12.30 6.24
N GLY A 159 13.81 12.47 4.99
CA GLY A 159 13.90 11.48 3.93
C GLY A 159 13.21 12.00 2.67
N PRO A 160 13.49 11.42 1.51
CA PRO A 160 12.75 11.75 0.31
C PRO A 160 11.33 11.16 0.41
N PHE A 161 10.33 12.03 0.37
CA PHE A 161 8.91 11.66 0.44
C PHE A 161 8.13 12.26 -0.73
N PHE A 162 7.01 11.65 -1.08
CA PHE A 162 5.96 12.31 -1.87
C PHE A 162 4.58 11.83 -1.43
N CYS A 163 3.55 12.63 -1.70
CA CYS A 163 2.16 12.33 -1.40
C CYS A 163 1.40 11.92 -2.65
N VAL A 164 0.47 10.99 -2.49
CA VAL A 164 -0.53 10.61 -3.47
C VAL A 164 -1.91 10.85 -2.86
N CYS A 165 -2.76 11.60 -3.54
CA CYS A 165 -4.16 11.78 -3.18
C CYS A 165 -5.00 10.96 -4.15
N MET A 166 -5.76 9.98 -3.66
CA MET A 166 -6.57 9.08 -4.47
C MET A 166 -8.06 9.23 -4.18
N GLU A 167 -8.85 9.14 -5.24
CA GLU A 167 -10.30 9.19 -5.20
C GLU A 167 -10.85 8.04 -6.05
N LEU A 168 -11.74 7.23 -5.49
CA LEU A 168 -12.44 6.19 -6.26
C LEU A 168 -13.30 6.83 -7.34
N THR A 169 -13.27 6.28 -8.55
CA THR A 169 -14.26 6.61 -9.59
C THR A 169 -15.65 6.17 -9.17
N GLU A 170 -16.70 6.69 -9.80
CA GLU A 170 -18.09 6.30 -9.52
C GLU A 170 -18.28 4.77 -9.56
N THR A 171 -17.73 4.11 -10.59
CA THR A 171 -17.74 2.64 -10.70
C THR A 171 -16.95 1.95 -9.59
N GLY A 172 -15.82 2.53 -9.16
CA GLY A 172 -15.03 2.00 -8.04
C GLY A 172 -15.75 2.07 -6.69
N GLN A 173 -16.55 3.12 -6.47
CA GLN A 173 -17.34 3.29 -5.23
C GLN A 173 -18.47 2.26 -5.09
N GLU A 174 -18.95 1.69 -6.20
CA GLU A 174 -19.94 0.60 -6.18
C GLU A 174 -19.32 -0.74 -5.76
N LEU A 175 -17.99 -0.89 -5.87
CA LEU A 175 -17.26 -2.14 -5.62
C LEU A 175 -16.49 -2.12 -4.29
N HIS A 176 -15.89 -0.98 -3.94
CA HIS A 176 -14.96 -0.85 -2.81
C HIS A 176 -15.19 0.45 -2.02
N SER A 177 -14.65 0.53 -0.80
CA SER A 177 -14.64 1.76 0.01
C SER A 177 -13.21 2.24 0.27
N ALA A 178 -13.00 3.55 0.40
CA ALA A 178 -11.69 4.11 0.69
C ALA A 178 -11.08 3.55 2.00
N ALA A 179 -11.91 3.22 2.99
CA ALA A 179 -11.51 2.57 4.23
C ALA A 179 -10.99 1.13 4.01
N TYR A 180 -11.66 0.34 3.15
CA TYR A 180 -11.21 -1.00 2.76
C TYR A 180 -9.88 -0.94 2.02
N GLU A 181 -9.76 -0.01 1.08
CA GLU A 181 -8.55 0.19 0.29
C GLU A 181 -7.38 0.69 1.16
N SER A 182 -7.63 1.60 2.10
CA SER A 182 -6.63 2.06 3.08
C SER A 182 -6.02 0.89 3.87
N VAL A 183 -6.88 -0.01 4.36
CA VAL A 183 -6.44 -1.23 5.04
C VAL A 183 -5.58 -2.08 4.09
N LEU A 184 -6.01 -2.27 2.85
CA LEU A 184 -5.26 -3.01 1.82
C LEU A 184 -3.87 -2.41 1.57
N PHE A 185 -3.78 -1.09 1.36
CA PHE A 185 -2.53 -0.38 1.08
C PHE A 185 -1.55 -0.41 2.25
N ASP A 186 -2.04 -0.27 3.48
CA ASP A 186 -1.21 -0.36 4.68
C ASP A 186 -0.69 -1.76 4.97
N HIS A 187 -1.33 -2.79 4.42
CA HIS A 187 -0.90 -4.17 4.54
C HIS A 187 0.04 -4.61 3.42
N GLN A 188 0.19 -3.84 2.33
CA GLN A 188 0.76 -4.36 1.08
C GLN A 188 1.87 -3.49 0.45
N LEU A 189 1.97 -2.20 0.78
CA LEU A 189 3.00 -1.34 0.21
C LEU A 189 4.10 -0.99 1.23
N TYR A 190 5.22 -1.73 1.16
CA TYR A 190 6.41 -1.38 1.92
C TYR A 190 6.90 0.02 1.56
N GLY A 191 7.22 0.83 2.59
CA GLY A 191 7.63 2.22 2.42
C GLY A 191 6.47 3.20 2.26
N TYR A 192 5.22 2.79 2.45
CA TYR A 192 4.05 3.66 2.40
C TYR A 192 3.37 3.80 3.75
N LEU A 193 2.73 4.95 3.96
CA LEU A 193 1.76 5.19 5.03
C LEU A 193 0.45 5.60 4.38
N SER A 194 -0.60 4.81 4.58
CA SER A 194 -1.94 5.14 4.11
C SER A 194 -2.74 5.83 5.21
N LEU A 195 -3.52 6.85 4.82
CA LEU A 195 -4.37 7.64 5.69
C LEU A 195 -5.70 7.91 4.97
N GLU A 196 -6.81 7.56 5.62
CA GLU A 196 -8.14 7.99 5.19
C GLU A 196 -8.42 9.41 5.70
N TYR A 197 -8.71 10.34 4.78
CA TYR A 197 -8.97 11.74 5.10
C TYR A 197 -9.97 12.35 4.11
N GLU A 198 -11.11 12.84 4.62
CA GLU A 198 -12.16 13.50 3.83
C GLU A 198 -12.65 12.66 2.63
N ASP A 199 -13.00 11.39 2.86
CA ASP A 199 -13.44 10.41 1.85
C ASP A 199 -12.42 10.13 0.73
N ARG A 200 -11.17 10.54 0.94
CA ARG A 200 -10.04 10.29 0.05
C ARG A 200 -9.00 9.42 0.75
N LEU A 201 -8.23 8.73 -0.07
CA LEU A 201 -7.07 7.99 0.40
C LEU A 201 -5.80 8.81 0.13
N LEU A 202 -5.08 9.14 1.21
CA LEU A 202 -3.76 9.74 1.15
C LEU A 202 -2.71 8.64 1.34
N LEU A 203 -1.80 8.49 0.38
CA LEU A 203 -0.56 7.75 0.59
C LEU A 203 0.62 8.69 0.74
N LEU A 204 1.40 8.52 1.80
CA LEU A 204 2.77 9.03 1.85
C LEU A 204 3.71 7.90 1.43
N CYS A 205 4.53 8.14 0.42
CA CYS A 205 5.62 7.25 0.05
C CYS A 205 6.93 7.76 0.64
N ASN A 206 7.70 6.87 1.26
CA ASN A 206 9.06 7.09 1.74
C ASN A 206 10.05 6.41 0.78
N LEU A 207 10.58 7.20 -0.14
CA LEU A 207 11.56 6.76 -1.12
C LEU A 207 12.88 6.30 -0.47
N GLY A 208 13.16 6.74 0.77
CA GLY A 208 14.34 6.30 1.52
C GLY A 208 14.24 4.86 2.04
N LEU A 209 13.06 4.24 1.96
CA LEU A 209 12.86 2.82 2.24
C LEU A 209 12.78 1.99 0.94
N GLY A 210 12.53 2.64 -0.20
CA GLY A 210 12.53 2.00 -1.51
C GLY A 210 13.91 1.90 -2.13
N LEU A 211 14.00 1.15 -3.24
CA LEU A 211 15.22 1.07 -4.07
C LEU A 211 15.19 2.06 -5.24
N GLU A 212 14.02 2.63 -5.54
CA GLU A 212 13.76 3.35 -6.78
C GLU A 212 13.37 4.81 -6.51
N GLY A 213 13.57 5.66 -7.53
CA GLY A 213 13.17 7.07 -7.47
C GLY A 213 11.68 7.26 -7.74
N ARG A 214 11.18 8.48 -7.48
CA ARG A 214 9.77 8.84 -7.63
C ARG A 214 9.18 8.49 -9.00
N ASP A 215 9.93 8.64 -10.09
CA ASP A 215 9.39 8.39 -11.43
C ASP A 215 9.08 6.91 -11.70
N GLU A 216 9.86 6.00 -11.12
CA GLU A 216 9.58 4.57 -11.19
C GLU A 216 8.39 4.22 -10.30
N GLU A 217 8.35 4.74 -9.07
CA GLU A 217 7.20 4.58 -8.17
C GLU A 217 5.90 5.14 -8.79
N CYS A 218 5.98 6.26 -9.53
CA CYS A 218 4.83 6.79 -10.26
C CYS A 218 4.37 5.87 -11.39
N ARG A 219 5.30 5.25 -12.13
CA ARG A 219 4.95 4.28 -13.18
C ARG A 219 4.26 3.07 -12.58
N ARG A 220 4.76 2.58 -11.44
CA ARG A 220 4.15 1.48 -10.67
C ARG A 220 2.75 1.84 -10.18
N LEU A 221 2.60 3.00 -9.54
CA LEU A 221 1.31 3.52 -9.07
C LEU A 221 0.31 3.70 -10.21
N ALA A 222 0.74 4.00 -11.43
CA ALA A 222 -0.18 4.16 -12.56
C ALA A 222 -0.98 2.88 -12.85
N TYR A 223 -0.38 1.70 -12.67
CA TYR A 223 -1.08 0.43 -12.78
C TYR A 223 -2.07 0.23 -11.63
N ILE A 224 -1.61 0.42 -10.38
CA ILE A 224 -2.45 0.30 -9.17
C ILE A 224 -3.70 1.18 -9.29
N VAL A 225 -3.49 2.44 -9.64
CA VAL A 225 -4.54 3.45 -9.71
C VAL A 225 -5.54 3.11 -10.81
N ARG A 226 -5.07 2.64 -11.98
CA ARG A 226 -5.95 2.27 -13.08
C ARG A 226 -6.75 1.00 -12.77
N ASP A 227 -6.08 -0.04 -12.27
CA ASP A 227 -6.67 -1.37 -12.13
C ASP A 227 -7.63 -1.44 -10.93
N ASN A 228 -7.41 -0.60 -9.90
CA ASN A 228 -8.32 -0.43 -8.75
C ASN A 228 -9.27 0.77 -8.91
N LEU A 229 -9.45 1.28 -10.13
CA LEU A 229 -10.45 2.29 -10.48
C LEU A 229 -10.35 3.63 -9.70
N PHE A 230 -9.13 4.08 -9.42
CA PHE A 230 -8.85 5.38 -8.77
C PHE A 230 -8.49 6.48 -9.77
N LYS A 231 -8.81 7.73 -9.46
CA LYS A 231 -8.10 8.89 -10.03
C LYS A 231 -7.18 9.46 -8.97
N SER A 232 -5.93 9.71 -9.32
CA SER A 232 -4.91 10.06 -8.33
C SER A 232 -4.05 11.25 -8.75
N GLY A 233 -3.84 12.18 -7.82
CA GLY A 233 -2.88 13.26 -7.94
C GLY A 233 -1.61 12.97 -7.16
N ILE A 234 -0.46 13.43 -7.64
CA ILE A 234 0.87 13.18 -7.04
C ILE A 234 1.57 14.50 -6.76
N SER A 235 2.09 14.66 -5.55
CA SER A 235 2.92 15.80 -5.18
C SER A 235 4.34 15.69 -5.75
N THR A 236 5.06 16.79 -5.77
CA THR A 236 6.53 16.81 -5.89
C THR A 236 7.19 16.19 -4.65
N GLU A 237 8.48 15.91 -4.72
CA GLU A 237 9.24 15.38 -3.58
C GLU A 237 9.45 16.42 -2.48
N PHE A 238 9.53 15.95 -1.23
CA PHE A 238 9.86 16.75 -0.05
C PHE A 238 10.73 15.98 0.94
N SER A 239 11.42 16.72 1.81
CA SER A 239 12.48 16.17 2.65
C SER A 239 12.20 16.09 4.14
N ASP A 240 11.21 16.85 4.65
CA ASP A 240 10.81 16.86 6.06
C ASP A 240 9.37 16.35 6.16
N PHE A 241 9.16 15.26 6.90
CA PHE A 241 7.86 14.62 7.08
C PHE A 241 6.77 15.64 7.49
N PHE A 242 7.09 16.61 8.35
CA PHE A 242 6.09 17.59 8.79
C PHE A 242 5.57 18.49 7.66
N ARG A 243 6.18 18.50 6.48
CA ARG A 243 5.65 19.22 5.32
C ARG A 243 4.54 18.45 4.58
N PHE A 244 4.30 17.18 4.90
CA PHE A 244 3.34 16.37 4.15
C PHE A 244 1.93 16.98 4.03
N PRO A 245 1.36 17.75 4.99
CA PRO A 245 0.04 18.35 4.79
C PRO A 245 -0.01 19.32 3.62
N ASP A 246 1.07 20.07 3.37
CA ASP A 246 1.16 20.98 2.22
C ASP A 246 1.31 20.21 0.90
N TYR A 247 2.07 19.11 0.93
CA TYR A 247 2.26 18.26 -0.24
C TYR A 247 1.05 17.37 -0.53
N TYR A 248 0.24 17.04 0.48
CA TYR A 248 -1.08 16.45 0.30
C TYR A 248 -2.01 17.41 -0.46
N ARG A 249 -2.08 18.68 -0.05
CA ARG A 249 -2.83 19.72 -0.80
C ARG A 249 -2.30 19.91 -2.22
N GLN A 250 -0.99 19.75 -2.42
CA GLN A 250 -0.38 19.78 -3.74
C GLN A 250 -0.84 18.59 -4.61
N ALA A 251 -0.92 17.38 -4.04
CA ALA A 251 -1.46 16.20 -4.73
C ALA A 251 -2.96 16.37 -5.04
N GLU A 252 -3.75 16.89 -4.11
CA GLU A 252 -5.16 17.22 -4.33
C GLU A 252 -5.36 18.22 -5.47
N ALA A 253 -4.54 19.27 -5.51
CA ALA A 253 -4.54 20.26 -6.58
C ALA A 253 -4.27 19.64 -7.97
N ALA A 254 -3.35 18.67 -8.04
CA ALA A 254 -3.05 17.93 -9.25
C ALA A 254 -4.23 17.05 -9.68
N LEU A 255 -4.87 16.36 -8.73
CA LEU A 255 -6.05 15.55 -9.00
C LEU A 255 -7.21 16.37 -9.56
N GLN A 256 -7.53 17.51 -8.92
CA GLN A 256 -8.61 18.38 -9.37
C GLN A 256 -8.34 18.95 -10.77
N SER A 257 -7.15 19.52 -10.98
CA SER A 257 -6.76 20.09 -12.27
C SER A 257 -6.69 19.03 -13.37
N GLY A 258 -6.19 17.84 -13.03
CA GLY A 258 -6.09 16.71 -13.94
C GLY A 258 -7.44 16.22 -14.44
N LYS A 259 -8.42 16.06 -13.55
CA LYS A 259 -9.79 15.68 -13.89
C LYS A 259 -10.48 16.69 -14.82
N GLU A 260 -10.18 17.98 -14.66
CA GLU A 260 -10.70 19.04 -15.55
C GLU A 260 -10.06 19.00 -16.94
N CYS A 261 -8.77 18.68 -17.04
CA CYS A 261 -8.02 18.69 -18.30
C CYS A 261 -8.10 17.37 -19.09
N SER A 262 -8.28 16.22 -18.42
CA SER A 262 -8.21 14.90 -19.07
C SER A 262 -9.11 13.86 -18.38
N SER A 263 -10.07 13.31 -19.13
CA SER A 263 -10.96 12.25 -18.64
C SER A 263 -10.31 10.86 -18.64
N THR A 264 -9.34 10.62 -19.54
CA THR A 264 -8.76 9.29 -19.77
C THR A 264 -7.52 9.00 -18.93
N GLN A 265 -6.83 10.03 -18.44
CA GLN A 265 -5.64 9.87 -17.59
C GLN A 265 -6.03 9.53 -16.15
N TRP A 266 -5.30 8.60 -15.54
CA TRP A 266 -5.60 8.08 -14.19
C TRP A 266 -4.72 8.70 -13.10
N LEU A 267 -3.51 9.15 -13.47
CA LEU A 267 -2.49 9.65 -12.56
C LEU A 267 -1.98 11.03 -13.01
N PHE A 268 -1.99 12.01 -12.11
CA PHE A 268 -1.71 13.42 -12.41
C PHE A 268 -0.56 13.94 -11.55
N LYS A 269 0.62 14.20 -12.14
CA LYS A 269 1.77 14.77 -11.40
C LYS A 269 1.61 16.29 -11.27
N PHE A 270 1.80 16.84 -10.07
CA PHE A 270 1.56 18.26 -9.83
C PHE A 270 2.37 19.19 -10.72
N GLU A 271 3.63 18.85 -11.02
CA GLU A 271 4.49 19.65 -11.90
C GLU A 271 3.90 19.88 -13.30
N ASP A 272 3.04 18.97 -13.79
CA ASP A 272 2.35 19.09 -15.08
C ASP A 272 1.14 20.04 -15.02
N TYR A 273 0.58 20.26 -13.83
CA TYR A 273 -0.65 21.04 -13.60
C TYR A 273 -0.43 22.30 -12.75
N ALA A 274 0.79 22.55 -12.27
CA ALA A 274 1.09 23.64 -11.34
C ALA A 274 0.65 25.01 -11.88
N LEU A 275 0.93 25.28 -13.17
CA LEU A 275 0.52 26.53 -13.82
C LEU A 275 -1.00 26.65 -13.93
N HIS A 276 -1.69 25.57 -14.34
CA HIS A 276 -3.14 25.54 -14.44
C HIS A 276 -3.80 25.81 -13.08
N TYR A 277 -3.30 25.17 -12.02
CA TYR A 277 -3.78 25.38 -10.66
C TYR A 277 -3.60 26.84 -10.19
N VAL A 278 -2.42 27.43 -10.42
CA VAL A 278 -2.14 28.84 -10.05
C VAL A 278 -3.06 29.79 -10.80
N LEU A 279 -3.26 29.57 -12.10
CA LEU A 279 -4.14 30.40 -12.93
C LEU A 279 -5.59 30.31 -12.49
N ASN A 280 -6.12 29.11 -12.22
CA ASN A 280 -7.52 28.96 -11.78
C ASN A 280 -7.75 29.55 -10.38
N ARG A 281 -6.80 29.37 -9.45
CA ARG A 281 -6.88 29.98 -8.11
C ARG A 281 -6.73 31.50 -8.16
N GLY A 282 -5.90 32.03 -9.06
CA GLY A 282 -5.73 33.47 -9.27
C GLY A 282 -6.91 34.12 -10.01
N ALA A 283 -7.45 33.45 -11.03
CA ALA A 283 -8.58 33.93 -11.83
C ALA A 283 -9.89 34.01 -11.02
N ASN A 284 -10.03 33.23 -9.95
CA ASN A 284 -11.16 33.37 -9.03
C ASN A 284 -11.21 34.71 -8.29
N THR A 285 -10.18 35.57 -8.42
CA THR A 285 -10.16 36.93 -7.85
C THR A 285 -10.49 38.03 -8.85
N LEU A 286 -10.53 37.73 -10.16
CA LEU A 286 -10.74 38.72 -11.22
C LEU A 286 -11.73 38.19 -12.27
N PRO A 287 -12.79 38.93 -12.61
CA PRO A 287 -13.72 38.47 -13.64
C PRO A 287 -12.99 38.30 -14.98
N VAL A 288 -13.30 37.22 -15.73
CA VAL A 288 -12.63 36.81 -16.99
C VAL A 288 -12.41 37.95 -17.99
N ARG A 289 -13.36 38.89 -18.07
CA ARG A 289 -13.26 40.11 -18.91
C ARG A 289 -12.08 41.03 -18.59
N THR A 290 -11.49 40.90 -17.41
CA THR A 290 -10.35 41.69 -16.92
C THR A 290 -9.02 40.99 -17.19
N LEU A 291 -9.04 39.68 -17.51
CA LEU A 291 -7.86 38.89 -17.84
C LEU A 291 -7.52 38.93 -19.34
N ILE A 292 -8.49 39.27 -20.19
CA ILE A 292 -8.31 39.38 -21.64
C ILE A 292 -8.40 40.86 -22.02
N PRO A 293 -7.29 41.52 -22.41
CA PRO A 293 -7.37 42.88 -22.91
C PRO A 293 -8.16 42.89 -24.22
N HIS A 294 -9.14 43.77 -24.32
CA HIS A 294 -9.83 44.01 -25.59
C HIS A 294 -8.79 44.47 -26.63
N PRO A 295 -8.82 43.94 -27.86
CA PRO A 295 -8.06 44.52 -28.95
C PRO A 295 -8.56 45.95 -29.14
N SER A 296 -7.66 46.91 -28.91
CA SER A 296 -7.83 48.33 -29.26
C SER A 296 -7.73 48.54 -30.76
#